data_AF-A0A6P8H6G7-F1
#
_entry.id   AF-A0A6P8H6G7-F1
#
_cell.length_a   1.000
_cell.length_b   1.000
_cell.length_c   1.000
_cell.angle_alpha   90.00
_cell.angle_beta   90.00
_cell.angle_gamma   90.00
#
_symmetry.space_group_name_H-M   'P 1'
#
loop_
_entity.id
_entity.type
_entity.pdbx_description
1 polymer ?
#
loop_
_entity_poly.entity_id
_entity_poly.type
_entity_poly.pdbx_seq_one_letter_code
_entity_poly.pdbx_strand_id
1 'polypeptide(L)'
;MGGLERILLSQRSTQRCSLSEKTHGISTDNKMLIQLYCMNGGYHLRILEDGTVEGKRDGNDIYSVLEVKAVSSGVVVIKSVETGQYLSMGKDGRLVGSTSATEESYFLENMEENHYNTYQSQKYSGWYVGIKKNGKTKDGSRTHIGQKAIFFLPRKVDNIPE
;
A
#
# COMPACT_ATOMS: atom_id res chain seq x y z
N MET A 1 -28.45 40.75 -42.64
CA MET A 1 -28.37 39.33 -42.19
C MET A 1 -26.96 38.87 -42.52
N GLY A 2 -26.01 38.96 -41.58
CA GLY A 2 -25.61 37.86 -40.67
C GLY A 2 -24.62 36.96 -41.42
N GLY A 3 -23.36 36.74 -41.03
CA GLY A 3 -22.59 37.11 -39.86
C GLY A 3 -21.09 36.93 -40.15
N LEU A 4 -20.31 37.69 -39.38
CA LEU A 4 -18.85 37.66 -39.19
C LEU A 4 -18.48 36.30 -38.51
N GLU A 5 -17.31 35.67 -38.58
CA GLU A 5 -15.94 36.16 -38.75
C GLU A 5 -14.93 34.99 -38.79
N ARG A 6 -13.84 35.17 -39.58
CA ARG A 6 -12.41 34.84 -39.36
C ARG A 6 -11.94 33.38 -39.11
N ILE A 7 -11.16 32.77 -40.04
CA ILE A 7 -9.68 32.84 -40.28
C ILE A 7 -8.89 32.15 -39.14
N LEU A 8 -7.86 31.31 -39.29
CA LEU A 8 -7.18 30.48 -40.31
C LEU A 8 -6.00 29.82 -39.54
N LEU A 9 -5.57 28.61 -39.96
CA LEU A 9 -4.17 28.10 -39.94
C LEU A 9 -3.53 27.90 -38.52
N SER A 10 -2.54 27.06 -38.25
CA SER A 10 -1.72 26.11 -38.97
C SER A 10 -0.65 25.61 -37.97
N GLN A 11 -0.19 24.37 -38.16
CA GLN A 11 1.16 23.86 -37.88
C GLN A 11 1.61 23.36 -36.50
N ARG A 12 2.39 22.28 -36.64
CA ARG A 12 3.18 21.53 -35.66
C ARG A 12 4.33 22.39 -35.10
N SER A 13 4.64 22.26 -33.82
CA SER A 13 6.01 22.04 -33.31
C SER A 13 6.05 22.08 -31.78
N THR A 14 6.77 21.12 -31.23
CA THR A 14 7.54 21.10 -29.98
C THR A 14 7.65 22.46 -29.25
N GLN A 15 7.20 22.51 -28.00
CA GLN A 15 7.63 23.55 -27.07
C GLN A 15 8.19 22.91 -25.79
N ARG A 16 9.49 23.12 -25.62
CA ARG A 16 10.23 22.97 -24.36
C ARG A 16 9.51 23.81 -23.30
N CYS A 17 9.30 23.25 -22.11
CA CYS A 17 9.10 24.08 -20.93
C CYS A 17 10.38 24.01 -20.08
N SER A 18 10.85 25.20 -19.76
CA SER A 18 12.17 25.60 -19.26
C SER A 18 12.50 25.09 -17.85
N LEU A 19 13.81 24.89 -17.61
CA LEU A 19 14.42 24.89 -16.29
C LEU A 19 13.99 26.13 -15.51
N SER A 20 13.39 25.94 -14.33
CA SER A 20 13.30 26.97 -13.30
C SER A 20 14.26 26.61 -12.18
N GLU A 21 15.16 27.54 -11.89
CA GLU A 21 16.14 27.45 -10.81
C GLU A 21 15.51 27.48 -9.42
N LYS A 22 16.29 26.98 -8.48
CA LYS A 22 16.03 26.67 -7.08
C LYS A 22 15.24 27.73 -6.30
N THR A 23 14.17 27.28 -5.65
CA THR A 23 13.76 27.76 -4.32
C THR A 23 13.61 26.56 -3.40
N HIS A 24 14.29 26.58 -2.26
CA HIS A 24 14.09 25.64 -1.15
C HIS A 24 12.61 25.68 -0.73
N GLY A 25 11.86 24.65 -1.08
CA GLY A 25 10.47 24.44 -0.70
C GLY A 25 10.25 22.94 -0.55
N ILE A 26 9.90 22.53 0.65
CA ILE A 26 9.71 21.15 1.09
C ILE A 26 8.80 20.41 0.11
N SER A 27 9.29 19.33 -0.50
CA SER A 27 8.43 18.35 -1.18
C SER A 27 7.51 17.73 -0.13
N THR A 28 6.29 18.25 0.00
CA THR A 28 5.21 17.55 0.70
C THR A 28 4.65 16.55 -0.29
N ASP A 29 5.32 15.41 -0.40
CA ASP A 29 4.71 14.20 -0.92
C ASP A 29 3.46 13.98 -0.05
N ASN A 30 2.25 14.09 -0.61
CA ASN A 30 1.00 13.83 0.12
C ASN A 30 0.97 12.34 0.47
N LYS A 31 1.63 11.97 1.56
CA LYS A 31 1.71 10.59 2.06
C LYS A 31 0.33 10.21 2.58
N MET A 32 -0.39 9.45 1.77
CA MET A 32 -1.68 8.92 2.14
C MET A 32 -1.48 7.81 3.17
N LEU A 33 -1.85 8.09 4.42
CA LEU A 33 -1.83 7.12 5.50
C LEU A 33 -3.10 6.27 5.46
N ILE A 34 -2.93 4.97 5.60
CA ILE A 34 -4.04 4.02 5.52
C ILE A 34 -4.00 2.97 6.63
N GLN A 35 -5.12 2.30 6.82
CA GLN A 35 -5.22 1.02 7.50
C GLN A 35 -5.59 -0.06 6.48
N LEU A 36 -4.99 -1.24 6.60
CA LEU A 36 -5.36 -2.41 5.80
C LEU A 36 -6.35 -3.28 6.56
N TYR A 37 -7.65 -3.12 6.29
CA TYR A 37 -8.72 -3.87 6.94
C TYR A 37 -8.95 -5.23 6.27
N CYS A 38 -8.66 -6.33 6.95
CA CYS A 38 -8.89 -7.69 6.46
C CYS A 38 -10.36 -8.12 6.57
N MET A 39 -10.95 -8.51 5.44
CA MET A 39 -12.35 -8.93 5.32
C MET A 39 -12.71 -10.18 6.16
N ASN A 40 -11.77 -11.10 6.34
CA ASN A 40 -12.03 -12.43 6.93
C ASN A 40 -12.62 -12.38 8.35
N GLY A 41 -12.04 -11.52 9.18
CA GLY A 41 -12.41 -11.38 10.57
C GLY A 41 -12.65 -9.95 11.01
N GLY A 42 -12.38 -8.96 10.16
CA GLY A 42 -12.50 -7.54 10.49
C GLY A 42 -11.38 -7.06 11.40
N TYR A 43 -10.14 -7.26 10.97
CA TYR A 43 -8.92 -6.86 11.67
C TYR A 43 -8.11 -5.89 10.81
N HIS A 44 -7.54 -4.86 11.40
CA HIS A 44 -6.51 -4.03 10.77
C HIS A 44 -5.14 -4.69 10.96
N LEU A 45 -4.38 -4.80 9.88
CA LEU A 45 -2.99 -5.25 9.94
C LEU A 45 -2.18 -4.27 10.77
N ARG A 46 -1.38 -4.78 11.71
CA ARG A 46 -0.45 -4.00 12.53
C ARG A 46 0.93 -4.63 12.60
N ILE A 47 1.93 -3.80 12.85
CA ILE A 47 3.31 -4.21 13.11
C ILE A 47 3.73 -3.62 14.45
N LEU A 48 4.02 -4.49 15.43
CA LEU A 48 4.45 -4.11 16.77
C LEU A 48 5.95 -3.80 16.82
N GLU A 49 6.40 -3.14 17.89
CA GLU A 49 7.81 -2.75 18.08
C GLU A 49 8.79 -3.92 18.01
N ASP A 50 8.38 -5.10 18.48
CA ASP A 50 9.19 -6.33 18.45
C ASP A 50 9.24 -7.00 17.06
N GLY A 51 8.57 -6.41 16.06
CA GLY A 51 8.44 -6.95 14.70
C GLY A 51 7.32 -7.96 14.54
N THR A 52 6.50 -8.21 15.57
CA THR A 52 5.33 -9.08 15.45
C THR A 52 4.29 -8.44 14.53
N VAL A 53 3.82 -9.22 13.55
CA VAL A 53 2.73 -8.84 12.65
C VAL A 53 1.47 -9.61 13.02
N GLU A 54 0.37 -8.89 13.20
CA GLU A 54 -0.93 -9.47 13.51
C GLU A 54 -2.09 -8.54 13.13
N GLY A 55 -3.31 -8.94 13.45
CA GLY A 55 -4.52 -8.18 13.24
C GLY A 55 -5.16 -7.71 14.55
N LYS A 56 -5.55 -6.44 14.63
CA LYS A 56 -6.31 -5.86 15.76
C LYS A 56 -7.64 -5.28 15.27
N ARG A 57 -8.71 -5.44 16.05
CA ARG A 57 -10.05 -4.91 15.71
C ARG A 57 -10.20 -3.42 15.96
N ASP A 58 -9.41 -2.93 16.91
CA ASP A 58 -9.38 -1.51 17.27
C ASP A 58 -8.93 -0.69 16.05
N GLY A 59 -9.77 0.27 15.66
CA GLY A 59 -9.48 1.19 14.56
C GLY A 59 -8.62 2.38 14.97
N ASN A 60 -8.37 2.56 16.28
CA ASN A 60 -7.55 3.64 16.80
C ASN A 60 -6.15 3.15 17.23
N ASP A 61 -5.75 1.95 16.83
CA ASP A 61 -4.44 1.38 17.15
C ASP A 61 -3.34 2.05 16.32
N ILE A 62 -2.41 2.76 16.98
CA ILE A 62 -1.28 3.47 16.35
C ILE A 62 -0.42 2.54 15.47
N TYR A 63 -0.25 1.28 15.89
CA TYR A 63 0.55 0.29 15.17
C TYR A 63 -0.09 -0.19 13.86
N SER A 64 -1.37 0.15 13.63
CA SER A 64 -2.13 -0.20 12.42
C SER A 64 -2.11 0.88 11.35
N VAL A 65 -1.51 2.05 11.64
CA VAL A 65 -1.34 3.13 10.65
C VAL A 65 -0.15 2.80 9.75
N LEU A 66 -0.42 2.68 8.45
CA LEU A 66 0.53 2.22 7.45
C LEU A 66 0.72 3.26 6.34
N GLU A 67 1.96 3.39 5.87
CA GLU A 67 2.32 4.03 4.60
C GLU A 67 2.48 2.90 3.55
N VAL A 68 1.61 2.87 2.55
CA VAL A 68 1.75 1.97 1.39
C VAL A 68 2.31 2.78 0.23
N LYS A 69 3.51 2.42 -0.21
CA LYS A 69 4.25 3.17 -1.23
C LYS A 69 4.53 2.28 -2.43
N ALA A 70 4.08 2.71 -3.60
CA ALA A 70 4.47 2.08 -4.87
C ALA A 70 5.97 2.31 -5.14
N VAL A 71 6.67 1.22 -5.43
CA VAL A 71 8.10 1.24 -5.81
C VAL A 71 8.29 0.96 -7.30
N SER A 72 7.32 0.30 -7.93
CA SER A 72 7.20 0.14 -9.38
C SER A 72 5.74 -0.17 -9.74
N SER A 73 5.44 -0.38 -11.02
CA SER A 73 4.07 -0.67 -11.47
C SER A 73 3.52 -1.93 -10.80
N GLY A 74 2.48 -1.77 -9.98
CA GLY A 74 1.83 -2.86 -9.25
C GLY A 74 2.64 -3.42 -8.07
N VAL A 75 3.81 -2.86 -7.74
CA VAL A 75 4.64 -3.34 -6.62
C VAL A 75 4.69 -2.27 -5.53
N VAL A 76 4.38 -2.68 -4.31
CA VAL A 76 4.36 -1.80 -3.13
C VAL A 76 5.29 -2.31 -2.04
N VAL A 77 5.74 -1.37 -1.21
CA VAL A 77 6.20 -1.65 0.15
C VAL A 77 5.16 -1.14 1.13
N ILE A 78 4.99 -1.85 2.25
CA ILE A 78 4.05 -1.49 3.31
C ILE A 78 4.87 -1.21 4.55
N LYS A 79 4.78 0.00 5.09
CA LYS A 79 5.58 0.46 6.24
C LYS A 79 4.66 0.89 7.38
N SER A 80 4.93 0.45 8.60
CA SER A 80 4.31 1.00 9.80
C SER A 80 4.81 2.42 10.04
N VAL A 81 3.89 3.36 10.23
CA VAL A 81 4.24 4.75 10.56
C VAL A 81 4.88 4.81 11.94
N GLU A 82 4.25 4.15 12.92
CA GLU A 82 4.67 4.14 14.32
C GLU A 82 6.06 3.52 14.51
N THR A 83 6.25 2.27 14.06
CA THR A 83 7.52 1.56 14.33
C THR A 83 8.59 1.81 13.28
N GLY A 84 8.23 2.45 12.16
CA GLY A 84 9.12 2.60 11.01
C GLY A 84 9.46 1.29 10.28
N GLN A 85 8.93 0.14 10.70
CA GLN A 85 9.25 -1.16 10.13
C GLN A 85 8.46 -1.43 8.85
N TYR A 86 9.08 -2.16 7.93
CA TYR A 86 8.46 -2.67 6.71
C TYR A 86 7.85 -4.05 6.96
N LEU A 87 6.67 -4.29 6.43
CA LEU A 87 6.12 -5.63 6.32
C LEU A 87 7.05 -6.46 5.42
N SER A 88 7.44 -7.63 5.87
CA SER A 88 8.22 -8.59 5.10
C SER A 88 7.64 -9.99 5.24
N MET A 89 7.75 -10.79 4.19
CA MET A 89 7.42 -12.22 4.24
C MET A 89 8.69 -13.03 4.16
N GLY A 90 9.01 -13.78 5.21
CA GLY A 90 10.18 -14.65 5.25
C GLY A 90 10.02 -15.92 4.41
N LYS A 91 11.13 -16.60 4.15
CA LYS A 91 11.17 -17.90 3.45
C LYS A 91 10.33 -19.02 4.08
N ASP A 92 9.98 -18.90 5.36
CA ASP A 92 9.11 -19.83 6.08
C ASP A 92 7.62 -19.47 5.96
N GLY A 93 7.29 -18.43 5.20
CA GLY A 93 5.92 -17.95 4.99
C GLY A 93 5.41 -17.05 6.11
N ARG A 94 6.22 -16.72 7.12
CA ARG A 94 5.80 -15.84 8.22
C ARG A 94 5.92 -14.38 7.82
N LEU A 95 4.95 -13.59 8.27
CA LEU A 95 4.99 -12.14 8.18
C LEU A 95 5.70 -11.57 9.42
N VAL A 96 6.65 -10.66 9.19
CA VAL A 96 7.42 -9.98 10.22
C VAL A 96 7.62 -8.51 9.86
N GLY A 97 7.85 -7.68 10.87
CA GLY A 97 8.40 -6.34 10.72
C GLY A 97 9.90 -6.40 10.45
N SER A 98 10.41 -5.57 9.55
CA SER A 98 11.83 -5.44 9.24
C SER A 98 12.25 -3.98 9.29
N THR A 99 13.40 -3.69 9.91
CA THR A 99 13.91 -2.31 10.05
C THR A 99 14.35 -1.67 8.73
N SER A 100 14.54 -2.48 7.68
CA SER A 100 14.87 -2.03 6.32
C SER A 100 14.01 -2.78 5.31
N ALA A 101 13.67 -2.10 4.22
CA ALA A 101 13.04 -2.75 3.08
C ALA A 101 14.05 -3.68 2.40
N THR A 102 13.66 -4.93 2.19
CA THR A 102 14.45 -5.94 1.47
C THR A 102 13.61 -6.53 0.34
N GLU A 103 14.17 -7.50 -0.39
CA GLU A 103 13.41 -8.26 -1.39
C GLU A 103 12.17 -8.97 -0.81
N GLU A 104 12.17 -9.27 0.50
CA GLU A 104 11.04 -9.88 1.21
C GLU A 104 9.91 -8.89 1.52
N SER A 105 10.17 -7.58 1.34
CA SER A 105 9.23 -6.49 1.64
C SER A 105 8.45 -5.99 0.42
N TYR A 106 8.68 -6.58 -0.76
CA TYR A 106 7.98 -6.22 -1.99
C TYR A 106 6.75 -7.09 -2.22
N PHE A 107 5.61 -6.44 -2.37
CA PHE A 107 4.33 -7.10 -2.62
C PHE A 107 3.72 -6.60 -3.92
N LEU A 108 3.21 -7.53 -4.72
CA LEU A 108 2.33 -7.24 -5.85
C LEU A 108 0.96 -6.88 -5.29
N GLU A 109 0.53 -5.63 -5.49
CA GLU A 109 -0.81 -5.16 -5.14
C GLU A 109 -1.74 -5.37 -6.34
N ASN A 110 -2.80 -6.15 -6.14
CA ASN A 110 -3.85 -6.37 -7.12
C ASN A 110 -5.20 -6.01 -6.54
N MET A 111 -6.06 -5.38 -7.34
CA MET A 111 -7.47 -5.21 -7.01
C MET A 111 -8.25 -6.42 -7.55
N GLU A 112 -8.99 -7.08 -6.68
CA GLU A 112 -9.81 -8.25 -7.02
C GLU A 112 -11.22 -7.82 -7.46
N GLU A 113 -11.96 -8.74 -8.09
CA GLU A 113 -13.33 -8.49 -8.59
C GLU A 113 -14.31 -8.00 -7.53
N ASN A 114 -14.06 -8.31 -6.26
CA ASN A 114 -14.87 -7.89 -5.12
C ASN A 114 -14.47 -6.51 -4.56
N HIS A 115 -13.59 -5.77 -5.25
CA HIS A 115 -13.05 -4.46 -4.86
C HIS A 115 -12.18 -4.46 -3.59
N TYR A 116 -11.68 -5.63 -3.17
CA TYR A 116 -10.63 -5.73 -2.16
C TYR A 116 -9.28 -5.88 -2.84
N ASN A 117 -8.23 -5.44 -2.15
CA ASN A 117 -6.85 -5.65 -2.59
C ASN A 117 -6.30 -6.97 -2.04
N THR A 118 -5.44 -7.60 -2.82
CA THR A 118 -4.51 -8.65 -2.37
C THR A 118 -3.07 -8.15 -2.46
N TYR A 119 -2.22 -8.69 -1.59
CA TYR A 119 -0.79 -8.37 -1.53
C TYR A 119 -0.01 -9.67 -1.61
N GLN A 120 0.49 -10.01 -2.80
CA GLN A 120 1.26 -11.23 -3.03
C GLN A 120 2.74 -10.95 -2.87
N SER A 121 3.50 -11.80 -2.18
CA SER A 121 4.96 -11.68 -2.15
C SER A 121 5.53 -11.73 -3.57
N GLN A 122 6.37 -10.76 -3.91
CA GLN A 122 7.09 -10.77 -5.19
C GLN A 122 8.15 -11.88 -5.22
N LYS A 123 8.79 -12.15 -4.08
CA LYS A 123 9.85 -13.16 -3.94
C LYS A 123 9.30 -14.58 -3.87
N TYR A 124 8.20 -14.78 -3.14
CA TYR A 124 7.58 -16.09 -2.93
C TYR A 124 6.24 -16.15 -3.66
N SER A 125 6.28 -16.43 -4.97
CA SER A 125 5.10 -16.43 -5.83
C SER A 125 3.97 -17.33 -5.31
N GLY A 126 2.74 -16.85 -5.39
CA GLY A 126 1.54 -17.52 -4.88
C GLY A 126 1.33 -17.39 -3.36
N TRP A 127 2.23 -16.73 -2.62
CA TRP A 127 2.05 -16.46 -1.20
C TRP A 127 1.55 -15.05 -0.97
N TYR A 128 0.54 -14.90 -0.12
CA TYR A 128 -0.16 -13.65 0.12
C TYR A 128 -0.01 -13.22 1.57
N VAL A 129 -0.02 -11.91 1.79
CA VAL A 129 -0.32 -11.35 3.11
C VAL A 129 -1.71 -11.83 3.51
N GLY A 130 -1.89 -12.27 4.75
CA GLY A 130 -3.21 -12.69 5.19
C GLY A 130 -3.38 -12.76 6.71
N ILE A 131 -4.63 -12.59 7.15
CA ILE A 131 -5.02 -12.65 8.57
C ILE A 131 -6.11 -13.72 8.76
N LYS A 132 -5.92 -14.58 9.75
CA LYS A 132 -6.88 -15.62 10.14
C LYS A 132 -8.06 -15.00 10.91
N LYS A 133 -9.14 -15.77 11.08
CA LYS A 133 -10.32 -15.33 11.84
C LYS A 133 -10.04 -15.04 13.32
N ASN A 134 -8.92 -15.52 13.86
CA ASN A 134 -8.49 -15.28 15.23
C ASN A 134 -7.52 -14.09 15.37
N GLY A 135 -7.31 -13.30 14.31
CA GLY A 135 -6.42 -12.13 14.33
C GLY A 135 -4.93 -12.44 14.09
N LYS A 136 -4.50 -13.70 14.19
CA LYS A 136 -3.12 -14.07 13.86
C LYS A 136 -2.88 -14.05 12.36
N THR A 137 -1.65 -13.82 11.94
CA THR A 137 -1.26 -13.93 10.53
C THR A 137 -1.46 -15.34 10.00
N LYS A 138 -1.76 -15.40 8.71
CA LYS A 138 -1.80 -16.63 7.94
C LYS A 138 -0.44 -16.83 7.29
N ASP A 139 0.07 -18.05 7.46
CA ASP A 139 1.30 -18.49 6.82
C ASP A 139 1.15 -18.42 5.29
N GLY A 140 2.08 -17.75 4.62
CA GLY A 140 2.09 -17.53 3.18
C GLY A 140 1.93 -18.83 2.39
N SER A 141 2.59 -19.91 2.82
CA SER A 141 2.51 -21.24 2.20
C SER A 141 1.11 -21.86 2.24
N ARG A 142 0.23 -21.34 3.10
CA ARG A 142 -1.16 -21.80 3.28
C ARG A 142 -2.19 -20.84 2.68
N THR A 143 -1.75 -19.76 2.07
CA THR A 143 -2.61 -18.82 1.35
C THR A 143 -2.85 -19.29 -0.09
N HIS A 144 -3.96 -18.82 -0.69
CA HIS A 144 -4.27 -18.96 -2.11
C HIS A 144 -5.44 -18.03 -2.47
N ILE A 145 -5.59 -17.75 -3.76
CA ILE A 145 -6.67 -16.94 -4.33
C ILE A 145 -8.05 -17.47 -3.88
N GLY A 146 -8.98 -16.55 -3.61
CA GLY A 146 -10.35 -16.85 -3.17
C GLY A 146 -10.51 -16.99 -1.65
N GLN A 147 -9.42 -17.05 -0.88
CA GLN A 147 -9.52 -17.04 0.57
C GLN A 147 -9.86 -15.64 1.10
N LYS A 148 -10.91 -15.53 1.93
CA LYS A 148 -11.24 -14.27 2.61
C LYS A 148 -10.08 -13.69 3.43
N ALA A 149 -9.15 -14.53 3.87
CA ALA A 149 -7.98 -14.17 4.67
C ALA A 149 -6.99 -13.23 3.95
N ILE A 150 -7.00 -13.20 2.61
CA ILE A 150 -6.05 -12.41 1.80
C ILE A 150 -6.66 -11.11 1.26
N PHE A 151 -7.95 -10.86 1.53
CA PHE A 151 -8.65 -9.69 1.04
C PHE A 151 -8.57 -8.54 2.04
N PHE A 152 -7.97 -7.43 1.63
CA PHE A 152 -7.79 -6.23 2.41
C PHE A 152 -8.49 -5.04 1.76
N LEU A 153 -9.15 -4.22 2.57
CA LEU A 153 -9.71 -2.95 2.16
C LEU A 153 -8.81 -1.82 2.70
N PRO A 154 -8.12 -1.07 1.83
CA PRO A 154 -7.45 0.16 2.23
C PRO A 154 -8.45 1.18 2.77
N ARG A 155 -8.24 1.67 3.99
CA ARG A 155 -9.05 2.72 4.61
C ARG A 155 -8.19 3.93 4.91
N LYS A 156 -8.65 5.12 4.55
CA LYS A 156 -7.92 6.36 4.86
C LYS A 156 -7.88 6.58 6.37
N VAL A 157 -6.74 7.05 6.86
CA VAL A 157 -6.59 7.53 8.23
C VAL A 157 -6.60 9.05 8.19
N ASP A 158 -7.70 9.66 8.67
CA ASP A 158 -7.87 11.12 8.63
C ASP A 158 -7.11 11.81 9.78
N ASN A 159 -6.94 11.13 10.92
CA ASN A 159 -6.15 11.59 12.06
C ASN A 159 -5.33 10.42 12.60
N ILE A 160 -4.03 10.65 12.85
CA ILE A 160 -3.17 9.67 13.51
C ILE A 160 -3.57 9.62 14.99
N PRO A 161 -3.91 8.45 15.55
CA PRO A 161 -4.19 8.33 16.99
C PRO A 161 -2.93 8.69 17.80
N GLU A 162 -3.11 9.35 18.95
CA GLU A 162 -2.02 9.66 19.91
C GLU A 162 -1.63 8.45 20.77
#